data_AF-A0A8X6I5V1-F1
#
_entry.id   AF-A0A8X6I5V1-F1
#
_cell.length_a   1.000
_cell.length_b   1.000
_cell.length_c   1.000
_cell.angle_alpha   90.00
_cell.angle_beta   90.00
_cell.angle_gamma   90.00
#
_symmetry.space_group_name_H-M   'P 1'
#
loop_
_entity.id
_entity.type
_entity.pdbx_description
1 polymer ?
#
loop_
_entity_poly.entity_id
_entity_poly.type
_entity_poly.pdbx_seq_one_letter_code
_entity_poly.pdbx_strand_id
1 'polypeptide(L)'
;MDAEERLSICLRYLITGHSFTSLTFYYRVGLSTIHEIVRETTQALWNALQPRYMAIPSTDEWSKIAQDYNDKWNMPNCIGSIDGKHCRIQRPCNAGSLFL
;
A
#
# COMPACT_ATOMS: atom_id res chain seq x y z
N MET A 1 3.78 0.21 -24.73
CA MET A 1 4.47 0.35 -23.45
C MET A 1 4.78 -1.05 -22.97
N ASP A 2 6.05 -1.35 -22.81
CA ASP A 2 6.54 -2.68 -22.43
C ASP A 2 6.27 -2.98 -20.95
N ALA A 3 6.59 -4.20 -20.51
CA ALA A 3 6.37 -4.63 -19.13
C ALA A 3 7.27 -3.88 -18.13
N GLU A 4 8.48 -3.50 -18.53
CA GLU A 4 9.46 -2.84 -17.66
C GLU A 4 9.04 -1.41 -17.35
N GLU A 5 8.52 -0.68 -18.33
CA GLU A 5 8.01 0.68 -18.21
C GLU A 5 6.75 0.70 -17.33
N ARG A 6 5.84 -0.26 -17.51
CA ARG A 6 4.66 -0.42 -16.64
C ARG A 6 5.06 -0.68 -15.18
N LEU A 7 6.06 -1.54 -14.98
CA LEU A 7 6.61 -1.83 -13.66
C LEU A 7 7.26 -0.59 -13.05
N SER A 8 8.05 0.16 -13.81
CA SER A 8 8.68 1.42 -13.38
C SER A 8 7.64 2.44 -12.90
N ILE A 9 6.57 2.67 -13.67
CA ILE A 9 5.47 3.57 -13.29
C ILE A 9 4.82 3.12 -11.98
N CYS A 10 4.52 1.83 -11.86
CA CYS A 10 3.90 1.27 -10.66
C CYS A 10 4.80 1.39 -9.43
N LEU A 11 6.08 1.06 -9.55
CA LEU A 11 7.04 1.19 -8.46
C LEU A 11 7.24 2.65 -8.05
N ARG A 12 7.31 3.57 -9.01
CA ARG A 12 7.39 5.00 -8.72
C ARG A 12 6.19 5.46 -7.89
N TYR A 13 4.99 5.02 -8.23
CA TYR A 13 3.78 5.29 -7.44
C TYR A 13 3.91 4.76 -6.00
N LEU A 14 4.25 3.47 -5.83
CA LEU A 14 4.31 2.81 -4.52
C LEU A 14 5.38 3.39 -3.59
N ILE A 15 6.54 3.78 -4.13
CA ILE A 15 7.68 4.26 -3.34
C ILE A 15 7.48 5.72 -2.90
N THR A 16 6.94 6.57 -3.77
CA THR A 16 6.92 8.02 -3.54
C THR A 16 5.58 8.56 -3.04
N GLY A 17 4.49 7.81 -3.23
CA GLY A 17 3.13 8.30 -2.97
C GLY A 17 2.70 9.44 -3.89
N HIS A 18 3.37 9.66 -5.03
CA HIS A 18 2.94 10.65 -6.01
C HIS A 18 1.49 10.42 -6.46
N SER A 19 0.76 11.51 -6.72
CA SER A 19 -0.56 11.41 -7.34
C SER A 19 -0.46 10.87 -8.77
N PHE A 20 -1.52 10.24 -9.27
CA PHE A 20 -1.57 9.80 -10.68
C PHE A 20 -1.38 10.97 -11.65
N THR A 21 -1.91 12.15 -11.32
CA THR A 21 -1.67 13.39 -12.08
C THR A 21 -0.19 13.78 -12.13
N SER A 22 0.56 13.58 -11.05
CA SER A 22 2.00 13.83 -11.08
C SER A 22 2.72 12.84 -12.02
N LEU A 23 2.32 11.57 -12.00
CA LEU A 23 2.90 10.53 -12.86
C LEU A 23 2.65 10.77 -14.35
N THR A 24 1.51 11.37 -14.72
CA THR A 24 1.26 11.72 -16.14
C THR A 24 2.31 12.69 -16.66
N PHE A 25 2.78 13.64 -15.85
CA PHE A 25 3.84 14.58 -16.25
C PHE A 25 5.21 13.89 -16.36
N TYR A 26 5.55 13.00 -15.42
CA TYR A 26 6.85 12.32 -15.41
C TYR A 26 7.02 11.35 -16.59
N TYR A 27 5.98 10.55 -16.88
CA TYR A 27 6.05 9.50 -17.89
C TYR A 27 5.42 9.91 -19.23
N ARG A 28 4.79 11.09 -19.30
CA ARG A 28 4.07 11.58 -20.49
C ARG A 28 2.98 10.62 -20.97
N VAL A 29 2.34 9.92 -20.03
CA VAL A 29 1.26 8.97 -20.26
C VAL A 29 -0.06 9.56 -19.78
N GLY A 30 -1.16 9.28 -20.48
CA GLY A 30 -2.49 9.74 -20.11
C GLY A 30 -2.95 9.24 -18.74
N LEU A 31 -3.79 10.03 -18.06
CA LEU A 31 -4.23 9.73 -16.68
C LEU A 31 -4.97 8.39 -16.56
N SER A 32 -5.86 8.08 -17.51
CA SER A 32 -6.59 6.80 -17.55
C SER A 32 -5.62 5.62 -17.69
N THR A 33 -4.63 5.75 -18.58
CA THR A 33 -3.62 4.72 -18.80
C THR A 33 -2.73 4.53 -17.57
N ILE A 34 -2.29 5.60 -16.89
CA ILE A 34 -1.59 5.50 -15.59
C ILE A 34 -2.42 4.72 -14.58
N HIS A 35 -3.72 5.04 -14.46
CA HIS A 35 -4.61 4.36 -13.53
C HIS A 35 -4.72 2.85 -13.82
N GLU A 36 -4.88 2.48 -15.09
CA GLU A 36 -4.92 1.07 -15.53
C GLU A 36 -3.60 0.34 -15.26
N ILE A 37 -2.46 0.97 -15.61
CA ILE A 37 -1.13 0.40 -15.37
C ILE A 37 -0.91 0.12 -13.89
N VAL A 38 -1.19 1.10 -13.02
CA VAL A 38 -0.98 0.93 -11.57
C VAL A 38 -1.88 -0.20 -11.06
N ARG A 39 -3.16 -0.23 -11.43
CA ARG A 39 -4.10 -1.27 -11.00
C ARG A 39 -3.67 -2.68 -11.45
N GLU A 40 -3.35 -2.85 -12.72
CA GLU A 40 -2.99 -4.16 -13.28
C GLU A 40 -1.64 -4.66 -12.76
N THR A 41 -0.66 -3.76 -12.66
CA THR A 41 0.69 -4.11 -12.22
C THR A 41 0.72 -4.42 -10.73
N THR A 42 0.00 -3.66 -9.89
CA THR A 42 -0.14 -3.99 -8.46
C THR A 42 -0.84 -5.33 -8.25
N GLN A 43 -1.86 -5.66 -9.03
CA GLN A 43 -2.51 -6.97 -8.97
C GLN A 43 -1.55 -8.11 -9.36
N ALA A 44 -0.76 -7.91 -10.42
CA ALA A 44 0.25 -8.89 -10.83
C ALA A 44 1.32 -9.10 -9.75
N LEU A 45 1.82 -8.00 -9.16
CA LEU A 45 2.76 -8.05 -8.03
C LEU A 45 2.16 -8.77 -6.83
N TRP A 46 0.90 -8.48 -6.47
CA TRP A 46 0.22 -9.16 -5.39
C TRP A 46 0.15 -10.67 -5.63
N ASN A 47 -0.33 -11.09 -6.81
CA ASN A 47 -0.47 -12.50 -7.14
C ASN A 47 0.88 -13.25 -7.12
N ALA A 48 1.96 -12.59 -7.54
CA ALA A 48 3.29 -13.20 -7.58
C ALA A 48 4.00 -13.22 -6.22
N LEU A 49 3.82 -12.17 -5.40
CA LEU A 49 4.63 -11.95 -4.20
C LEU A 49 3.90 -12.26 -2.89
N GLN A 50 2.58 -12.09 -2.84
CA GLN A 50 1.80 -12.29 -1.60
C GLN A 50 2.00 -13.69 -1.00
N PRO A 51 1.98 -14.81 -1.76
CA PRO A 51 2.16 -16.13 -1.17
C PRO A 51 3.52 -16.33 -0.49
N ARG A 52 4.55 -15.60 -0.91
CA ARG A 52 5.91 -15.72 -0.38
C ARG A 52 6.20 -14.75 0.78
N TYR A 53 5.72 -13.52 0.67
CA TYR A 53 6.09 -12.44 1.60
C TYR A 53 4.97 -12.09 2.60
N MET A 54 3.74 -12.52 2.34
CA MET A 54 2.57 -12.27 3.18
C MET A 54 1.71 -13.54 3.27
N ALA A 55 2.37 -14.69 3.46
CA ALA A 55 1.69 -15.95 3.70
C ALA A 55 0.83 -15.86 4.96
N ILE A 56 -0.32 -16.54 4.95
CA ILE A 56 -1.19 -16.62 6.13
C ILE A 56 -0.53 -17.57 7.14
N PRO A 57 -0.18 -17.12 8.35
CA PRO A 57 0.36 -17.98 9.38
C PRO A 57 -0.63 -19.09 9.79
N SER A 58 -0.08 -20.22 10.18
CA SER A 58 -0.79 -21.31 10.85
C SER A 58 -1.21 -20.92 12.28
N THR A 59 -2.10 -21.70 12.89
CA THR A 59 -2.55 -21.46 14.28
C THR A 59 -1.39 -21.45 15.29
N ASP A 60 -0.39 -22.31 15.09
CA ASP A 60 0.78 -22.38 15.97
C ASP A 60 1.67 -21.14 15.80
N GLU A 61 1.86 -20.69 14.56
CA GLU A 61 2.58 -19.44 14.28
C GLU A 61 1.84 -18.23 14.85
N TRP A 62 0.52 -18.16 14.73
CA TRP A 62 -0.28 -17.11 15.35
C TRP A 62 -0.14 -17.08 16.87
N SER A 63 -0.18 -18.26 17.50
CA SER A 63 0.00 -18.38 18.95
C SER A 63 1.38 -17.88 19.38
N LYS A 64 2.41 -18.23 18.62
CA LYS A 64 3.77 -17.75 18.85
C LYS A 64 3.90 -16.25 18.67
N ILE A 65 3.32 -15.68 17.62
CA ILE A 65 3.33 -14.23 17.38
C ILE A 65 2.64 -13.51 18.56
N ALA A 66 1.46 -13.98 18.97
CA ALA A 66 0.73 -13.41 20.10
C ALA A 66 1.53 -13.44 21.41
N GLN A 67 2.24 -14.54 21.66
CA GLN A 67 3.13 -14.66 22.81
C GLN A 67 4.31 -13.69 22.71
N ASP A 68 4.98 -13.62 21.57
CA ASP A 68 6.10 -12.70 21.35
C ASP A 68 5.68 -11.23 21.56
N TYR A 69 4.48 -10.85 21.14
CA TYR A 69 3.95 -9.52 21.39
C TYR A 69 3.65 -9.25 22.86
N ASN A 70 3.08 -10.25 23.55
CA ASN A 70 2.81 -10.15 24.98
C ASN A 70 4.11 -10.03 25.79
N ASP A 71 5.13 -10.83 25.47
CA ASP A 71 6.39 -10.85 26.21
C ASP A 71 7.20 -9.56 26.03
N LYS A 72 7.15 -8.95 24.84
CA LYS A 72 7.90 -7.71 24.53
C LYS A 72 7.17 -6.43 24.91
N TRP A 73 5.85 -6.39 24.74
CA TRP A 73 5.06 -5.16 24.84
C TRP A 73 3.85 -5.26 25.77
N ASN A 74 3.64 -6.40 26.44
CA ASN A 74 2.46 -6.66 27.28
C ASN A 74 1.13 -6.45 26.52
N MET A 75 1.12 -6.85 25.23
CA MET A 75 -0.04 -6.78 24.35
C MET A 75 -0.60 -8.20 24.11
N PRO A 76 -1.51 -8.69 24.97
CA PRO A 76 -2.06 -10.03 24.84
C PRO A 76 -2.89 -10.17 23.55
N ASN A 77 -2.81 -11.34 22.91
CA ASN A 77 -3.53 -11.66 21.66
C ASN A 77 -3.19 -10.73 20.47
N CYS A 78 -2.08 -9.99 20.53
CA CYS A 78 -1.66 -9.15 19.42
C CYS A 78 -0.91 -9.98 18.37
N ILE A 79 -1.50 -10.10 17.19
CA ILE A 79 -0.97 -10.95 16.10
C ILE A 79 -0.16 -10.17 15.07
N GLY A 80 0.12 -8.89 15.31
CA GLY A 80 0.81 -8.05 14.36
C GLY A 80 0.57 -6.56 14.60
N SER A 81 1.34 -5.75 13.90
CA SER A 81 1.25 -4.30 13.93
C SER A 81 1.37 -3.75 12.51
N ILE A 82 0.66 -2.66 12.24
CA ILE A 82 0.79 -1.89 11.00
C ILE A 82 1.44 -0.56 11.38
N ASP A 83 2.64 -0.30 10.85
CA ASP A 83 3.45 0.89 11.18
C ASP A 83 2.74 2.21 10.81
N GLY A 84 2.08 2.25 9.65
CA GLY A 84 1.26 3.40 9.28
C GLY A 84 0.54 3.23 7.95
N LYS A 85 -0.60 3.90 7.82
CA LYS A 85 -1.31 4.10 6.55
C LYS A 85 -1.52 5.60 6.36
N HIS A 86 -1.15 6.12 5.19
CA HIS A 86 -1.48 7.49 4.82
C HIS A 86 -2.98 7.58 4.47
N CYS A 87 -3.82 7.84 5.47
CA CYS A 87 -5.25 8.07 5.30
C CYS A 87 -5.48 9.53 4.91
N ARG A 88 -5.79 9.79 3.64
CA ARG A 88 -6.14 11.14 3.19
C ARG A 88 -7.50 11.53 3.78
N ILE A 89 -7.50 12.47 4.73
CA ILE A 89 -8.72 13.03 5.31
C ILE A 89 -9.24 14.09 4.33
N GLN A 90 -10.42 13.85 3.74
CA GLN A 90 -11.11 14.86 2.95
C GLN A 90 -11.93 15.73 3.89
N ARG A 91 -11.78 17.06 3.76
CA ARG A 91 -12.59 18.02 4.52
C ARG A 91 -14.08 17.79 4.24
N PRO A 92 -14.95 17.87 5.27
CA PRO A 92 -16.39 17.92 5.05
C PRO A 92 -16.79 19.11 4.16
N CYS A 93 -17.87 18.96 3.41
CA CYS A 93 -18.44 20.07 2.66
C CYS A 93 -18.78 21.23 3.63
N ASN A 94 -18.48 22.47 3.23
CA ASN A 94 -18.78 23.70 3.97
C ASN A 94 -18.06 23.91 5.31
N ALA A 95 -16.96 23.19 5.60
CA ALA A 95 -16.22 23.34 6.87
C ALA A 95 -15.43 24.68 7.04
N GLY A 96 -15.53 25.61 6.09
CA GLY A 96 -14.81 26.88 6.12
C GLY A 96 -13.28 26.73 6.07
N SER A 97 -12.56 27.85 6.11
CA SER A 97 -11.09 27.92 6.11
C SER A 97 -10.45 27.76 7.49
N LEU A 98 -11.21 27.30 8.49
CA LEU A 98 -10.79 27.25 9.90
C LEU A 98 -9.72 26.18 10.21
N PHE A 99 -9.35 25.36 9.24
CA PHE A 99 -8.35 24.30 9.38
C PHE A 99 -7.33 24.29 8.21
N LEU A 100 -6.98 25.47 7.69
CA LEU A 100 -5.84 25.65 6.78
C LEU A 100 -4.55 25.86 7.56
#